data_AF-W7RJG9-F1
#
_entry.id   AF-W7RJG9-F1
#
_cell.length_a   1.000
_cell.length_b   1.000
_cell.length_c   1.000
_cell.angle_alpha   90.00
_cell.angle_beta   90.00
_cell.angle_gamma   90.00
#
_symmetry.space_group_name_H-M   'P 1'
#
loop_
_entity.id
_entity.type
_entity.pdbx_description
1 polymer ?
#
loop_
_entity_poly.entity_id
_entity_poly.type
_entity_poly.pdbx_seq_one_letter_code
_entity_poly.pdbx_strand_id
1 'polypeptide(L)' 'MKGCPYDNAVAEAIFKVFKTEFANGAHFSTLEQLALELDDYVHWFNNIRIHGTLGYLTPVEFKQQTL' A
#
# COMPACT_ATOMS: atom_id res chain seq x y z
N MET A 1 8.22 1.00 -25.70
CA MET A 1 6.93 0.32 -25.44
C MET A 1 5.99 1.34 -24.81
N LYS A 2 4.81 1.59 -25.38
CA LYS A 2 3.74 2.29 -24.67
C LYS A 2 3.18 1.32 -23.62
N GLY A 3 3.06 1.74 -22.37
CA GLY A 3 2.45 0.92 -21.33
C GLY A 3 0.98 0.63 -21.67
N CYS A 4 0.54 -0.61 -21.45
CA CYS A 4 -0.86 -0.96 -21.56
C CYS A 4 -1.60 -0.44 -20.32
N PRO A 5 -2.74 0.27 -20.46
CA PRO A 5 -3.49 0.82 -19.33
C PRO A 5 -3.87 -0.22 -18.26
N TYR A 6 -4.09 -1.47 -18.66
CA TYR A 6 -4.42 -2.57 -17.75
C TYR A 6 -3.26 -2.97 -16.84
N ASP A 7 -2.01 -2.86 -17.31
CA ASP A 7 -0.83 -3.18 -16.51
C ASP A 7 -0.62 -2.16 -15.38
N ASN A 8 -1.06 -0.91 -15.59
CA ASN A 8 -0.91 0.17 -14.61
C ASN A 8 -2.09 0.30 -13.65
N ALA A 9 -3.27 -0.23 -13.98
CA ALA A 9 -4.49 -0.04 -13.19
C ALA A 9 -4.34 -0.49 -11.72
N VAL A 10 -3.63 -1.60 -11.48
CA VAL A 10 -3.38 -2.09 -10.11
C VAL A 10 -2.46 -1.13 -9.35
N ALA A 11 -1.38 -0.69 -9.98
CA ALA A 11 -0.46 0.27 -9.39
C ALA A 11 -1.17 1.61 -9.11
N GLU A 12 -1.98 2.10 -10.04
CA GLU A 12 -2.76 3.34 -9.88
C GLU A 12 -3.74 3.26 -8.70
N ALA A 13 -4.44 2.15 -8.54
CA ALA A 13 -5.35 1.95 -7.41
C ALA A 13 -4.60 1.98 -6.07
N ILE A 14 -3.45 1.30 -5.98
CA ILE A 14 -2.61 1.31 -4.77
C ILE A 14 -2.09 2.73 -4.50
N PHE A 15 -1.56 3.42 -5.51
CA PHE A 15 -1.05 4.78 -5.36
C PHE A 15 -2.13 5.78 -4.94
N LYS A 16 -3.37 5.61 -5.40
CA LYS A 16 -4.49 6.45 -4.96
C LYS A 16 -4.78 6.28 -3.47
N VAL A 17 -4.78 5.04 -2.98
CA VAL A 17 -4.97 4.74 -1.55
C VAL A 17 -3.81 5.30 -0.74
N PHE A 18 -2.56 5.00 -1.14
CA PHE A 18 -1.35 5.52 -0.49
C PHE A 18 -1.35 7.04 -0.38
N LYS A 19 -1.67 7.75 -1.46
CA LYS A 19 -1.74 9.22 -1.41
C LYS A 19 -2.80 9.69 -0.44
N THR A 20 -3.97 9.06 -0.44
CA THR A 20 -5.08 9.49 0.41
C THR A 20 -4.81 9.25 1.90
N GLU A 21 -4.19 8.12 2.24
CA GLU A 21 -4.01 7.69 3.62
C GLU A 21 -2.69 8.16 4.25
N PHE A 22 -1.62 8.29 3.45
CA PHE A 22 -0.27 8.57 3.95
C PHE A 22 0.28 9.92 3.47
N ALA A 23 0.15 10.26 2.19
CA ALA A 23 0.90 11.40 1.63
C ALA A 23 0.14 12.73 1.66
N ASN A 24 -1.18 12.71 1.45
CA ASN A 24 -1.98 13.92 1.28
C ASN A 24 -2.15 14.61 2.64
N GLY A 25 -1.65 15.85 2.74
CA GLY A 25 -1.73 16.65 3.97
C GLY A 25 -0.69 16.28 5.02
N ALA A 26 0.16 15.27 4.76
CA ALA A 26 1.30 14.97 5.60
C ALA A 26 2.42 15.99 5.36
N HIS A 27 3.11 16.34 6.45
CA HIS A 27 4.32 17.15 6.41
C HIS A 27 5.40 16.46 7.22
N PHE A 28 6.49 16.09 6.55
CA PHE A 28 7.64 15.45 7.18
C PHE A 28 8.75 16.46 7.36
N SER A 29 9.27 16.58 8.57
CA SER A 29 10.34 17.53 8.90
C SER A 29 11.71 17.05 8.42
N THR A 30 11.91 15.73 8.31
CA THR A 30 13.16 15.15 7.81
C THR A 30 12.90 13.91 6.93
N LEU A 31 13.92 13.51 6.17
CA LEU A 31 13.86 12.28 5.37
C LEU A 31 13.81 11.03 6.24
N GLU A 32 14.46 11.05 7.40
CA GLU A 32 14.44 9.95 8.37
C GLU A 32 13.03 9.75 8.94
N GLN A 33 12.32 10.84 9.27
CA GLN A 33 10.93 10.78 9.68
C GLN A 33 10.05 10.18 8.58
N LEU A 34 10.17 10.69 7.35
CA LEU A 34 9.44 10.15 6.20
C LEU A 34 9.72 8.64 6.02
N ALA A 35 10.98 8.22 6.10
CA ALA A 35 11.37 6.83 5.91
C ALA A 35 10.78 5.92 7.00
N LEU A 36 10.83 6.35 8.26
CA LEU A 36 10.27 5.60 9.38
C LEU A 36 8.75 5.45 9.24
N GLU A 37 8.03 6.55 9.02
CA GLU A 37 6.57 6.51 8.89
C GLU A 37 6.13 5.72 7.64
N LEU A 38 6.92 5.78 6.56
CA LEU A 38 6.65 4.99 5.36
C LEU A 38 6.82 3.49 5.63
N ASP A 39 7.88 3.09 6.36
CA ASP A 39 8.10 1.70 6.74
C ASP A 39 6.95 1.18 7.60
N ASP A 40 6.52 1.97 8.59
CA ASP A 40 5.37 1.67 9.43
C ASP A 40 4.08 1.51 8.61
N TYR A 41 3.82 2.44 7.66
CA TYR A 41 2.65 2.36 6.79
C TYR A 41 2.67 1.10 5.92
N VAL A 42 3.82 0.77 5.32
CA VAL A 42 3.97 -0.43 4.48
C VAL A 42 3.81 -1.70 5.31
N HIS A 43 4.36 -1.72 6.52
CA HIS A 43 4.20 -2.84 7.44
C HIS A 43 2.74 -3.04 7.82
N TRP A 44 2.06 -1.97 8.25
CA TRP A 44 0.64 -1.99 8.59
C TRP A 44 -0.22 -2.45 7.44
N PHE A 45 -0.01 -1.90 6.24
CA PHE A 45 -0.81 -2.24 5.06
C PHE A 45 -0.70 -3.73 4.71
N ASN A 46 0.49 -4.32 4.81
CA ASN A 46 0.72 -5.70 4.38
C ASN A 46 0.46 -6.76 5.45
N ASN A 47 0.65 -6.43 6.73
CA ASN A 47 0.65 -7.42 7.82
C ASN A 47 -0.46 -7.22 8.85
N ILE A 48 -1.16 -6.07 8.84
CA ILE A 48 -2.14 -5.72 9.89
C ILE A 48 -3.50 -5.35 9.27
N ARG A 49 -3.51 -4.62 8.15
CA ARG A 49 -4.73 -4.20 7.48
C ARG A 49 -5.45 -5.39 6.86
N ILE A 50 -6.68 -5.63 7.29
CA ILE A 50 -7.57 -6.62 6.67
C ILE A 50 -8.28 -6.02 5.44
N HIS A 51 -8.44 -6.84 4.40
CA HIS A 51 -9.12 -6.43 3.16
C HIS A 51 -10.33 -7.31 2.89
N GLY A 52 -11.50 -6.70 2.74
CA GLY A 52 -12.74 -7.45 2.44
C GLY A 52 -12.66 -8.23 1.12
N THR A 53 -11.97 -7.67 0.11
CA THR A 53 -11.72 -8.35 -1.18
C THR A 53 -10.78 -9.55 -1.06
N LEU A 54 -10.01 -9.65 0.03
CA LEU A 54 -9.12 -10.77 0.34
C LEU A 54 -9.76 -11.74 1.34
N GLY A 55 -11.07 -11.69 1.55
CA GLY A 55 -11.76 -12.56 2.51
C GLY A 55 -11.48 -12.20 3.97
N TYR A 56 -11.28 -10.90 4.26
CA TYR A 56 -10.91 -10.37 5.59
C TYR A 56 -9.54 -10.82 6.08
N LEU A 57 -8.63 -11.08 5.14
CA LEU A 57 -7.23 -11.38 5.42
C LEU A 57 -6.36 -10.16 5.12
N THR A 58 -5.17 -10.15 5.72
CA THR A 58 -4.09 -9.26 5.33
C THR A 58 -3.49 -9.70 3.99
N PRO A 59 -2.81 -8.80 3.25
CA PRO A 59 -2.13 -9.18 2.01
C PRO A 59 -1.13 -10.33 2.18
N VAL A 60 -0.40 -10.36 3.30
CA VAL A 60 0.54 -11.45 3.60
C VAL A 60 -0.18 -12.76 3.88
N GLU A 61 -1.23 -12.78 4.71
CA GLU A 61 -2.01 -14.00 4.98
C GLU A 61 -2.66 -14.54 3.71
N PHE A 62 -3.25 -13.66 2.88
CA PHE A 62 -3.84 -14.06 1.61
C PHE A 62 -2.82 -14.72 0.67
N LYS A 63 -1.60 -14.15 0.60
CA LYS A 63 -0.51 -14.72 -0.19
C LYS A 63 -0.04 -16.08 0.34
N GLN A 64 -0.05 -16.28 1.67
CA GLN A 64 0.32 -17.55 2.28
C GLN A 64 -0.72 -18.66 2.03
N GLN A 65 -2.00 -18.32 1.85
CA GLN A 65 -3.05 -19.28 1.52
C GLN A 65 -3.11 -19.69 0.04
N THR A 66 -2.54 -18.86 -0.84
CA THR A 66 -2.54 -19.07 -2.29
C THR A 66 -1.26 -19.78 -2.79
N LEU A 67 -0.36 -20.13 -1.88
CA LEU A 67 0.79 -21.01 -2.08
C LEU A 67 0.46 -22.44 -1.60
#